data_AF-A0A239L764-F1
#
_entry.id   AF-A0A239L764-F1
#
_cell.length_a   1.000
_cell.length_b   1.000
_cell.length_c   1.000
_cell.angle_alpha   90.00
_cell.angle_beta   90.00
_cell.angle_gamma   90.00
#
_symmetry.space_group_name_H-M   'P 1'
#
loop_
_entity.id
_entity.type
_entity.pdbx_description
1 polymer ?
#
loop_
_entity_poly.entity_id
_entity_poly.type
_entity_poly.pdbx_seq_one_letter_code
_entity_poly.pdbx_strand_id
1 'polypeptide(L)'
;MAEIRPDTAERLNALVKEFVGRSEDYYCRAFASMMEAPGYRFTFNKAAALLGPIWFGARGLWSWFLGFLLLETLAFIQIGRGLFGDLGREFRERADRIAETLELRQQQIAKAEESGAATLDALKRAAASLEGALADAEAAAAAADSTGMVYILSGLAILAAFKLLQGALANWTLEGQFARWRSDRQVAHGWSTERLAVALGLAVPVIGLSAIKFAQPDAIELLKTFPTNRNWRLDVGDGVQAAFDWTKTAGRGFFDGLTLGMRTLLDWIEVLLVDTPWPVVATVVIMLAYLSAGARVAIFTGAALAYLGLLGFWEKAMTTVALLGAAALISITLGIPLGIYCARRPRAFAIVRPILDFMQSMPSFVYLIPVVAFIGSGKPAGVVATMIFGSPPVIRFTVLGLQQVPEAVREAALAFGATPRYLLWKVDLPSQRRPSWPG
;
A
#
# COMPACT_ATOMS: atom_id res chain seq x y z
N MET A 1 6.60 47.61 2.65
CA MET A 1 6.95 48.01 1.28
C MET A 1 8.46 48.07 1.17
N ALA A 2 9.11 46.96 0.78
CA ALA A 2 10.51 46.99 0.38
C ALA A 2 10.49 47.14 -1.15
N GLU A 3 10.73 48.37 -1.61
CA GLU A 3 10.77 48.69 -3.03
C GLU A 3 11.96 47.92 -3.65
N ILE A 4 11.65 46.93 -4.48
CA ILE A 4 12.68 46.21 -5.25
C ILE A 4 13.36 47.26 -6.14
N ARG A 5 14.71 47.36 -6.09
CA ARG A 5 15.45 48.29 -6.95
C ARG A 5 15.00 48.11 -8.41
N PRO A 6 14.77 49.20 -9.17
CA PRO A 6 14.15 49.13 -10.50
C PRO A 6 14.91 48.23 -11.48
N ASP A 7 16.25 48.23 -11.44
CA ASP A 7 17.13 47.33 -12.20
C ASP A 7 16.83 45.83 -11.91
N THR A 8 16.70 45.46 -10.64
CA THR A 8 16.39 44.09 -10.23
C THR A 8 15.01 43.64 -10.70
N ALA A 9 14.02 44.55 -10.73
CA ALA A 9 12.68 44.27 -11.21
C ALA A 9 12.65 44.06 -12.74
N GLU A 10 13.40 44.86 -13.51
CA GLU A 10 13.53 44.70 -14.96
C GLU A 10 14.21 43.38 -15.33
N ARG A 11 15.30 43.03 -14.63
CA ARG A 11 16.00 41.75 -14.84
C ARG A 11 15.13 40.55 -14.51
N LEU A 12 14.33 40.64 -13.45
CA LEU A 12 13.37 39.59 -13.07
C LEU A 12 12.26 39.44 -14.11
N ASN A 13 11.72 40.56 -14.61
CA ASN A 13 10.71 40.54 -15.67
C ASN A 13 11.26 39.89 -16.95
N ALA A 14 12.50 40.18 -17.35
CA ALA A 14 13.12 39.52 -18.50
C ALA A 14 13.21 37.99 -18.32
N LEU A 15 13.57 37.52 -17.11
CA LEU A 15 13.61 36.08 -16.80
C LEU A 15 12.22 35.45 -16.81
N VAL A 16 11.18 36.15 -16.34
CA VAL A 16 9.80 35.65 -16.39
C VAL A 16 9.33 35.52 -17.84
N LYS A 17 9.67 36.49 -18.70
CA LYS A 17 9.35 36.45 -20.13
C LYS A 17 9.98 35.23 -20.81
N GLU A 18 11.28 35.02 -20.58
CA GLU A 18 12.02 33.86 -21.08
C GLU A 18 11.38 32.53 -20.59
N PHE A 19 11.04 32.45 -19.31
CA PHE A 19 10.45 31.25 -18.72
C PHE A 19 9.04 30.96 -19.26
N VAL A 20 8.19 31.97 -19.42
CA VAL A 20 6.78 31.75 -19.71
C VAL A 20 6.52 31.62 -21.22
N GLY A 21 7.22 32.40 -22.07
CA GLY A 21 7.14 32.36 -23.54
C GLY A 21 5.79 32.75 -24.18
N ARG A 22 4.67 32.75 -23.45
CA ARG A 22 3.34 33.18 -23.92
C ARG A 22 2.57 33.93 -22.83
N SER A 23 1.86 34.99 -23.22
CA SER A 23 1.12 35.87 -22.30
C SER A 23 2.02 36.53 -21.25
N GLU A 24 3.20 36.96 -21.68
CA GLU A 24 4.27 37.55 -20.87
C GLU A 24 3.77 38.63 -19.90
N ASP A 25 3.05 39.63 -20.39
CA ASP A 25 2.58 40.76 -19.58
C ASP A 25 1.59 40.37 -18.47
N TYR A 26 0.90 39.25 -18.63
CA TYR A 26 0.05 38.71 -17.57
C TYR A 26 0.89 38.10 -16.45
N TYR A 27 1.86 37.24 -16.79
CA TYR A 27 2.66 36.55 -15.78
C TYR A 27 3.68 37.45 -15.10
N CYS A 28 4.22 38.47 -15.78
CA CYS A 28 5.03 39.50 -15.12
C CYS A 28 4.24 40.19 -14.00
N ARG A 29 2.98 40.57 -14.24
CA ARG A 29 2.11 41.17 -13.22
C ARG A 29 1.71 40.17 -12.12
N ALA A 30 1.35 38.95 -12.51
CA ALA A 30 0.93 37.91 -11.58
C ALA A 30 2.06 37.54 -10.61
N PHE A 31 3.27 37.25 -11.13
CA PHE A 31 4.42 36.90 -10.29
C PHE A 31 4.90 38.09 -9.45
N ALA A 32 4.91 39.31 -10.01
CA ALA A 32 5.25 40.51 -9.22
C ALA A 32 4.33 40.64 -8.00
N SER A 33 3.02 40.43 -8.17
CA SER A 33 2.07 40.46 -7.05
C SER A 33 2.28 39.35 -6.03
N MET A 34 2.78 38.19 -6.44
CA MET A 34 3.04 37.05 -5.55
C MET A 34 4.30 37.26 -4.71
N MET A 35 5.35 37.83 -5.31
CA MET A 35 6.66 38.03 -4.66
C MET A 35 6.67 39.16 -3.61
N GLU A 36 5.58 39.94 -3.49
CA GLU A 36 5.44 41.00 -2.47
C GLU A 36 5.32 40.46 -1.02
N ALA A 37 4.92 39.20 -0.83
CA ALA A 37 4.77 38.59 0.50
C ALA A 37 5.14 37.10 0.51
N PRO A 38 5.71 36.56 1.61
CA PRO A 38 5.97 35.13 1.72
C PRO A 38 4.65 34.36 1.92
N GLY A 39 4.30 33.50 0.97
CA GLY A 39 3.15 32.58 1.07
C GLY A 39 2.26 32.53 -0.18
N TYR A 40 1.10 31.90 -0.07
CA TYR A 40 0.12 31.84 -1.16
C TYR A 40 -0.66 33.15 -1.25
N ARG A 41 -0.64 33.79 -2.43
CA ARG A 41 -1.51 34.92 -2.76
C ARG A 41 -2.48 34.53 -3.85
N PHE A 42 -3.77 34.79 -3.62
CA PHE A 42 -4.81 34.45 -4.59
C PHE A 42 -4.61 35.24 -5.88
N THR A 43 -4.46 34.52 -6.98
CA THR A 43 -4.53 35.06 -8.35
C THR A 43 -5.30 34.08 -9.21
N PHE A 44 -5.96 34.56 -10.26
CA PHE A 44 -6.83 33.70 -11.07
C PHE A 44 -6.34 33.61 -12.52
N ASN A 45 -6.07 32.39 -12.96
CA ASN A 45 -5.67 32.07 -14.33
C ASN A 45 -6.84 31.48 -15.12
N LYS A 46 -7.42 32.30 -16.00
CA LYS A 46 -8.54 31.89 -16.86
C LYS A 46 -8.18 30.75 -17.82
N ALA A 47 -6.95 30.74 -18.34
CA ALA A 47 -6.52 29.71 -19.28
C ALA A 47 -6.40 28.33 -18.60
N ALA A 48 -5.86 28.31 -17.38
CA ALA A 48 -5.80 27.10 -16.56
C ALA A 48 -7.19 26.65 -16.12
N ALA A 49 -8.08 27.58 -15.74
CA ALA A 49 -9.46 27.25 -15.41
C ALA A 49 -10.22 26.66 -16.61
N LEU A 50 -9.97 27.08 -17.84
CA LEU A 50 -10.65 26.55 -19.03
C LEU A 50 -10.09 25.18 -19.44
N LEU A 51 -8.78 25.12 -19.66
CA LEU A 51 -8.10 23.92 -20.19
C LEU A 51 -7.87 22.85 -19.12
N GLY A 52 -8.00 23.21 -17.84
CA GLY A 52 -7.84 22.33 -16.69
C GLY A 52 -6.52 21.57 -16.67
N PRO A 53 -6.51 20.24 -16.50
CA PRO A 53 -5.28 19.46 -16.40
C PRO A 53 -4.37 19.68 -17.62
N ILE A 54 -4.94 19.80 -18.83
CA ILE A 54 -4.19 19.95 -20.07
C ILE A 54 -3.25 21.17 -20.03
N TRP A 55 -3.66 22.26 -19.36
CA TRP A 55 -2.80 23.43 -19.17
C TRP A 55 -1.55 23.11 -18.33
N PHE A 56 -1.72 22.36 -17.23
CA PHE A 56 -0.60 21.92 -16.38
C PHE A 56 0.35 21.01 -17.15
N GLY A 57 -0.19 20.09 -17.96
CA GLY A 57 0.59 19.22 -18.85
C GLY A 57 1.41 20.01 -19.87
N ALA A 58 0.79 20.97 -20.58
CA ALA A 58 1.47 21.82 -21.55
C ALA A 58 2.60 22.68 -20.96
N ARG A 59 2.53 22.99 -19.66
CA ARG A 59 3.55 23.70 -18.88
C ARG A 59 4.57 22.77 -18.19
N GLY A 60 4.40 21.45 -18.28
CA GLY A 60 5.32 20.45 -17.69
C GLY A 60 5.10 20.18 -16.20
N LEU A 61 3.97 20.62 -15.64
CA LEU A 61 3.57 20.39 -14.25
C LEU A 61 2.85 19.03 -14.12
N TRP A 62 3.56 17.93 -14.41
CA TRP A 62 2.96 16.60 -14.55
C TRP A 62 2.26 16.06 -13.28
N SER A 63 2.79 16.35 -12.09
CA SER A 63 2.14 15.93 -10.83
C SER A 63 0.76 16.58 -10.66
N TRP A 64 0.64 17.87 -11.00
CA TRP A 64 -0.63 18.60 -10.95
C TRP A 64 -1.57 18.17 -12.07
N PHE A 65 -1.05 17.90 -13.28
CA PHE A 65 -1.81 17.30 -14.38
C PHE A 65 -2.48 15.99 -13.94
N LEU A 66 -1.74 15.04 -13.36
CA LEU A 66 -2.29 13.75 -12.95
C LEU A 66 -3.34 13.88 -11.85
N GLY A 67 -3.08 14.70 -10.83
CA GLY A 67 -4.03 14.93 -9.73
C GLY A 67 -5.35 15.54 -10.23
N PHE A 68 -5.26 16.58 -11.06
CA PHE A 68 -6.46 17.22 -11.60
C PHE A 68 -7.17 16.39 -12.67
N LEU A 69 -6.44 15.59 -13.46
CA LEU A 69 -7.04 14.66 -14.42
C LEU A 69 -7.94 13.65 -13.70
N LEU A 70 -7.46 13.08 -12.58
CA LEU A 70 -8.26 12.16 -11.76
C LEU A 70 -9.53 12.84 -11.24
N LEU A 71 -9.41 14.05 -10.70
CA LEU A 71 -10.53 14.82 -10.15
C LEU A 71 -11.57 15.19 -11.22
N GLU A 72 -11.13 15.70 -12.38
CA GLU A 72 -12.05 16.02 -13.48
C GLU A 72 -12.72 14.76 -14.04
N THR A 73 -12.00 13.63 -14.10
CA THR A 73 -12.58 12.37 -14.58
C THR A 73 -13.79 11.96 -13.73
N LEU A 74 -13.78 12.17 -12.41
CA LEU A 74 -14.94 11.91 -11.55
C LEU A 74 -16.15 12.77 -11.90
N ALA A 75 -15.93 14.04 -12.24
CA ALA A 75 -16.98 14.95 -12.66
C ALA A 75 -17.58 14.52 -14.01
N PHE A 76 -16.72 14.18 -14.98
CA PHE A 76 -17.13 13.68 -16.29
C PHE A 76 -17.83 12.32 -16.21
N ILE A 77 -17.44 11.44 -15.28
CA ILE A 77 -18.16 10.19 -15.01
C ILE A 77 -19.60 10.49 -14.58
N GLN A 78 -19.82 11.42 -13.65
CA GLN A 78 -21.18 11.76 -13.20
C GLN A 78 -22.03 12.38 -14.32
N ILE A 79 -21.44 13.30 -15.09
CA ILE A 79 -22.10 13.88 -16.26
C ILE A 79 -22.43 12.80 -17.29
N GLY A 80 -21.49 11.89 -17.59
CA GLY A 80 -21.69 10.77 -18.50
C GLY A 80 -22.80 9.82 -18.04
N ARG A 81 -22.82 9.47 -16.75
CA ARG A 81 -23.88 8.65 -16.14
C ARG A 81 -25.25 9.29 -16.23
N GLY A 82 -25.34 10.61 -16.04
CA GLY A 82 -26.62 11.31 -16.13
C GLY A 82 -27.10 11.53 -17.57
N LEU A 83 -26.20 11.71 -18.54
CA LEU A 83 -26.55 11.97 -19.95
C LEU A 83 -26.82 10.70 -20.76
N PHE A 84 -26.01 9.66 -20.56
CA PHE A 84 -26.00 8.47 -21.40
C PHE A 84 -26.20 7.17 -20.61
N GLY A 85 -26.29 7.27 -19.28
CA GLY A 85 -26.39 6.12 -18.40
C GLY A 85 -27.81 5.65 -18.21
N ASP A 86 -27.97 4.33 -18.26
CA ASP A 86 -29.24 3.66 -17.96
C ASP A 86 -29.29 3.32 -16.46
N LEU A 87 -29.69 4.30 -15.65
CA LEU A 87 -29.66 4.23 -14.18
C LEU A 87 -30.70 3.25 -13.62
N GLY A 88 -31.86 3.11 -14.26
CA GLY A 88 -32.91 2.18 -13.85
C GLY A 88 -32.72 0.74 -14.34
N ARG A 89 -31.72 0.46 -15.20
CA ARG A 89 -31.57 -0.86 -15.83
C ARG A 89 -31.49 -2.02 -14.87
N GLU A 90 -30.68 -1.93 -13.83
CA GLU A 90 -30.51 -3.03 -12.86
C GLU A 90 -31.84 -3.34 -12.13
N PHE A 91 -32.62 -2.30 -11.85
CA PHE A 91 -33.94 -2.43 -11.23
C PHE A 91 -34.97 -3.01 -12.21
N ARG A 92 -34.92 -2.63 -13.50
CA ARG A 92 -35.76 -3.22 -14.55
C ARG A 92 -35.44 -4.69 -14.81
N GLU A 93 -34.16 -5.04 -14.95
CA GLU A 93 -33.73 -6.44 -15.07
C GLU A 93 -34.11 -7.27 -13.83
N ARG A 94 -34.12 -6.66 -12.65
CA ARG A 94 -34.62 -7.30 -11.43
C ARG A 94 -36.14 -7.46 -11.45
N ALA A 95 -36.89 -6.45 -11.88
CA ALA A 95 -38.34 -6.51 -12.05
C ALA A 95 -38.73 -7.61 -13.04
N ASP A 96 -38.05 -7.70 -14.20
CA ASP A 96 -38.26 -8.74 -15.21
C ASP A 96 -38.06 -10.15 -14.63
N ARG A 97 -36.99 -10.37 -13.86
CA ARG A 97 -36.75 -11.67 -13.17
C ARG A 97 -37.85 -12.01 -12.15
N ILE A 98 -38.36 -11.01 -11.43
CA ILE A 98 -39.46 -11.20 -10.47
C ILE A 98 -40.76 -11.51 -11.22
N ALA A 99 -41.05 -10.81 -12.32
CA ALA A 99 -42.22 -11.05 -13.16
C ALA A 99 -42.22 -12.47 -13.75
N GLU A 100 -41.08 -12.94 -14.28
CA GLU A 100 -40.93 -14.31 -14.77
C GLU A 100 -41.18 -15.34 -13.66
N THR A 101 -40.64 -15.08 -12.46
CA THR A 101 -40.87 -15.95 -11.29
C THR A 101 -42.34 -15.94 -10.85
N LEU A 102 -43.00 -14.78 -10.89
CA LEU A 102 -44.40 -14.62 -10.53
C LEU A 102 -45.31 -15.38 -11.50
N GLU A 103 -45.04 -15.31 -12.81
CA GLU A 103 -45.79 -16.03 -13.83
C GLU A 103 -45.71 -17.55 -13.61
N LEU A 104 -44.52 -18.08 -13.34
CA LEU A 104 -44.33 -19.49 -12.97
C LEU A 104 -45.14 -19.88 -11.73
N ARG A 105 -45.23 -18.98 -10.72
CA ARG A 105 -46.03 -19.22 -9.51
C ARG A 105 -47.53 -19.17 -9.79
N GLN A 106 -48.01 -18.28 -10.63
CA GLN A 106 -49.42 -18.21 -11.04
C GLN A 106 -49.84 -19.49 -11.78
N GLN A 107 -48.99 -20.02 -12.67
CA GLN A 107 -49.24 -21.31 -13.32
C GLN A 107 -49.29 -22.48 -12.32
N GLN A 108 -48.45 -22.47 -11.28
CA GLN A 108 -48.51 -23.48 -10.20
C GLN A 108 -49.79 -23.37 -9.38
N ILE A 109 -50.26 -22.14 -9.11
CA ILE A 109 -51.53 -21.89 -8.42
C ILE A 109 -52.69 -22.45 -9.25
N ALA A 110 -52.77 -22.14 -10.54
CA ALA A 110 -53.83 -22.63 -11.42
C ALA A 110 -53.91 -24.18 -11.44
N LYS A 111 -52.76 -24.86 -11.52
CA LYS A 111 -52.69 -26.33 -11.44
C LYS A 111 -53.08 -26.86 -10.05
N ALA A 112 -52.69 -26.16 -8.99
CA ALA A 112 -53.03 -26.55 -7.61
C ALA A 112 -54.52 -26.37 -7.31
N GLU A 113 -55.18 -25.37 -7.90
CA GLU A 113 -56.63 -25.15 -7.81
C GLU A 113 -57.43 -26.29 -8.47
N GLU A 114 -56.98 -26.79 -9.62
CA GLU A 114 -57.59 -27.95 -10.29
C GLU A 114 -57.45 -29.24 -9.48
N SER A 115 -56.33 -29.42 -8.76
CA SER A 115 -56.04 -30.63 -7.98
C SER A 115 -56.52 -30.61 -6.52
N GLY A 116 -57.03 -29.49 -6.00
CA GLY A 116 -57.45 -29.34 -4.60
C GLY A 116 -56.32 -29.49 -3.58
N ALA A 117 -55.10 -29.01 -3.90
CA ALA A 117 -53.91 -29.24 -3.08
C ALA A 117 -53.88 -28.35 -1.81
N ALA A 118 -53.51 -28.92 -0.66
CA ALA A 118 -53.38 -28.20 0.63
C ALA A 118 -52.32 -27.08 0.64
N THR A 119 -51.45 -27.01 -0.37
CA THR A 119 -50.39 -26.00 -0.53
C THR A 119 -50.85 -24.70 -1.20
N LEU A 120 -52.12 -24.61 -1.62
CA LEU A 120 -52.67 -23.46 -2.37
C LEU A 120 -52.49 -22.12 -1.64
N ASP A 121 -52.81 -22.07 -0.34
CA ASP A 121 -52.71 -20.83 0.45
C ASP A 121 -51.27 -20.35 0.68
N ALA A 122 -50.31 -21.28 0.69
CA ALA A 122 -48.90 -20.94 0.75
C ALA A 122 -48.42 -20.35 -0.59
N LEU A 123 -48.87 -20.91 -1.71
CA LEU A 123 -48.55 -20.39 -3.05
C LEU A 123 -49.17 -19.02 -3.29
N LYS A 124 -50.44 -18.80 -2.89
CA LYS A 124 -51.11 -17.49 -3.00
C LYS A 124 -50.40 -16.39 -2.19
N ARG A 125 -49.96 -16.70 -0.97
CA ARG A 125 -49.16 -15.74 -0.15
C ARG A 125 -47.80 -15.44 -0.77
N ALA A 126 -47.13 -16.45 -1.33
CA ALA A 126 -45.86 -16.25 -2.02
C ALA A 126 -46.03 -15.38 -3.28
N ALA A 127 -47.07 -15.60 -4.08
CA ALA A 127 -47.39 -14.77 -5.24
C ALA A 127 -47.67 -13.31 -4.83
N ALA A 128 -48.50 -13.07 -3.81
CA ALA A 128 -48.77 -11.73 -3.29
C ALA A 128 -47.49 -11.01 -2.81
N SER A 129 -46.54 -11.73 -2.19
CA SER A 129 -45.26 -11.15 -1.79
C SER A 129 -44.35 -10.79 -2.99
N LEU A 130 -44.42 -11.57 -4.07
CA LEU A 130 -43.69 -11.30 -5.31
C LEU A 130 -44.30 -10.13 -6.08
N GLU A 131 -45.63 -9.98 -6.07
CA GLU A 131 -46.32 -8.81 -6.62
C GLU A 131 -45.90 -7.51 -5.91
N GLY A 132 -45.82 -7.52 -4.58
CA GLY A 132 -45.28 -6.40 -3.81
C GLY A 132 -43.83 -6.09 -4.17
N ALA A 133 -42.98 -7.13 -4.25
CA ALA A 133 -41.58 -6.95 -4.63
C ALA A 133 -41.39 -6.47 -6.07
N LEU A 134 -42.29 -6.83 -7.00
CA LEU A 134 -42.31 -6.34 -8.38
C LEU A 134 -42.64 -4.86 -8.41
N ALA A 135 -43.72 -4.44 -7.73
CA ALA A 135 -44.12 -3.03 -7.63
C ALA A 135 -43.01 -2.17 -7.01
N ASP A 136 -42.36 -2.67 -5.96
CA ASP A 136 -41.21 -1.99 -5.33
C ASP A 136 -40.02 -1.86 -6.30
N ALA A 137 -39.73 -2.90 -7.09
CA ALA A 137 -38.65 -2.89 -8.08
C ALA A 137 -38.93 -1.93 -9.25
N GLU A 138 -40.16 -1.87 -9.75
CA GLU A 138 -40.59 -0.92 -10.79
C GLU A 138 -40.58 0.53 -10.28
N ALA A 139 -41.04 0.77 -9.05
CA ALA A 139 -40.97 2.08 -8.42
C ALA A 139 -39.51 2.52 -8.23
N ALA A 140 -38.62 1.61 -7.83
CA ALA A 140 -37.18 1.88 -7.74
C ALA A 140 -36.55 2.19 -9.10
N ALA A 141 -36.96 1.50 -10.17
CA ALA A 141 -36.51 1.78 -11.52
C ALA A 141 -36.92 3.19 -11.98
N ALA A 142 -38.19 3.56 -11.79
CA ALA A 142 -38.69 4.89 -12.13
C ALA A 142 -38.00 6.00 -11.32
N ALA A 143 -37.75 5.75 -10.02
CA ALA A 143 -37.01 6.68 -9.17
C ALA A 143 -35.54 6.84 -9.64
N ALA A 144 -34.89 5.75 -10.03
CA ALA A 144 -33.52 5.78 -10.55
C ALA A 144 -33.41 6.57 -11.85
N ASP A 145 -34.36 6.42 -12.78
CA ASP A 145 -34.39 7.17 -14.04
C ASP A 145 -34.55 8.68 -13.80
N SER A 146 -35.34 9.08 -12.79
CA SER A 146 -35.49 10.48 -12.40
C SER A 146 -34.22 11.10 -11.78
N THR A 147 -33.29 10.27 -11.30
CA THR A 147 -32.04 10.71 -10.66
C THR A 147 -30.99 11.18 -11.69
N GLY A 148 -31.19 10.93 -12.99
CA GLY A 148 -30.25 11.34 -14.05
C GLY A 148 -29.89 12.82 -14.01
N MET A 149 -30.88 13.70 -13.80
CA MET A 149 -30.66 15.15 -13.69
C MET A 149 -29.77 15.52 -12.49
N VAL A 150 -29.91 14.81 -11.36
CA VAL A 150 -29.11 15.04 -10.16
C VAL A 150 -27.64 14.73 -10.44
N TYR A 151 -27.34 13.63 -11.14
CA TYR A 151 -25.96 13.28 -11.54
C TYR A 151 -25.33 14.30 -12.50
N ILE A 152 -26.11 14.86 -13.42
CA ILE A 152 -25.62 15.92 -14.32
C ILE A 152 -25.29 17.18 -13.50
N LEU A 153 -26.22 17.63 -12.65
CA LEU A 153 -26.03 18.84 -11.86
C LEU A 153 -24.89 18.72 -10.84
N SER A 154 -24.80 17.58 -10.14
CA SER A 154 -23.68 17.30 -9.24
C SER A 154 -22.36 17.22 -9.98
N GLY A 155 -22.33 16.56 -11.14
CA GLY A 155 -21.15 16.47 -12.00
C GLY A 155 -20.69 17.84 -12.50
N LEU A 156 -21.60 18.69 -12.98
CA LEU A 156 -21.29 20.06 -13.41
C LEU A 156 -20.82 20.94 -12.25
N ALA A 157 -21.43 20.83 -11.07
CA ALA A 157 -21.01 21.58 -9.89
C ALA A 157 -19.58 21.19 -9.45
N ILE A 158 -19.27 19.90 -9.44
CA ILE A 158 -17.94 19.38 -9.13
C ILE A 158 -16.92 19.83 -10.19
N LEU A 159 -17.28 19.75 -11.47
CA LEU A 159 -16.43 20.22 -12.56
C LEU A 159 -16.11 21.72 -12.39
N ALA A 160 -17.13 22.55 -12.16
CA ALA A 160 -16.96 23.98 -11.94
C ALA A 160 -16.06 24.27 -10.73
N ALA A 161 -16.23 23.55 -9.62
CA ALA A 161 -15.38 23.69 -8.44
C ALA A 161 -13.92 23.36 -8.75
N PHE A 162 -13.64 22.27 -9.49
CA PHE A 162 -12.27 21.93 -9.88
C PHE A 162 -11.67 22.93 -10.88
N LYS A 163 -12.46 23.43 -11.84
CA LYS A 163 -12.02 24.46 -12.79
C LYS A 163 -11.64 25.76 -12.07
N LEU A 164 -12.41 26.17 -11.06
CA LEU A 164 -12.10 27.33 -10.21
C LEU A 164 -10.83 27.09 -9.38
N LEU A 165 -10.69 25.91 -8.78
CA LEU A 165 -9.52 25.54 -7.99
C LEU A 165 -8.24 25.54 -8.84
N GLN A 166 -8.30 24.98 -10.05
CA GLN A 166 -7.20 24.99 -11.02
C GLN A 166 -6.81 26.41 -11.41
N GLY A 167 -7.79 27.27 -11.70
CA GLY A 167 -7.55 28.68 -12.00
C GLY A 167 -6.85 29.42 -10.86
N ALA A 168 -7.21 29.13 -9.61
CA ALA A 168 -6.62 29.74 -8.43
C ALA A 168 -5.18 29.25 -8.15
N LEU A 169 -4.94 27.94 -8.28
CA LEU A 169 -3.63 27.34 -7.97
C LEU A 169 -2.61 27.45 -9.10
N ALA A 170 -3.05 27.61 -10.36
CA ALA A 170 -2.20 27.56 -11.53
C ALA A 170 -0.97 28.49 -11.46
N ASN A 171 -1.17 29.76 -11.13
CA ASN A 171 -0.06 30.72 -11.10
C ASN A 171 0.92 30.42 -9.96
N TRP A 172 0.42 30.00 -8.79
CA TRP A 172 1.26 29.62 -7.65
C TRP A 172 2.12 28.40 -7.99
N THR A 173 1.54 27.39 -8.63
CA THR A 173 2.30 26.20 -9.07
C THR A 173 3.36 26.53 -10.13
N LEU A 174 3.04 27.47 -11.03
CA LEU A 174 3.95 27.91 -12.09
C LEU A 174 5.08 28.79 -11.53
N GLU A 175 4.81 29.63 -10.53
CA GLU A 175 5.82 30.40 -9.81
C GLU A 175 6.80 29.48 -9.07
N GLY A 176 6.31 28.44 -8.39
CA GLY A 176 7.17 27.43 -7.75
C GLY A 176 8.05 26.66 -8.75
N GLN A 177 7.59 26.48 -9.99
CA GLN A 177 8.41 25.94 -11.07
C GLN A 177 9.43 26.96 -11.60
N PHE A 178 9.04 28.23 -11.73
CA PHE A 178 9.96 29.31 -12.08
C PHE A 178 11.10 29.44 -11.07
N ALA A 179 10.80 29.35 -9.77
CA ALA A 179 11.81 29.38 -8.72
C ALA A 179 12.86 28.26 -8.87
N ARG A 180 12.43 27.04 -9.20
CA ARG A 180 13.33 25.90 -9.49
C ARG A 180 14.08 26.06 -10.80
N TRP A 181 13.43 26.59 -11.83
CA TRP A 181 14.05 26.83 -13.13
C TRP A 181 15.17 27.88 -13.08
N ARG A 182 15.06 28.88 -12.20
CA ARG A 182 16.15 29.85 -11.96
C ARG A 182 17.42 29.20 -11.43
N SER A 183 17.31 28.13 -10.63
CA SER A 183 18.46 27.36 -10.14
C SER A 183 18.91 26.27 -11.11
N ASP A 184 17.98 25.67 -11.85
CA ASP A 184 18.24 24.59 -12.81
C ASP A 184 17.52 24.85 -14.14
N ARG A 185 18.28 25.24 -15.16
CA ARG A 185 17.75 25.58 -16.49
C ARG A 185 17.24 24.38 -17.27
N GLN A 186 17.47 23.15 -16.81
CA GLN A 186 16.92 21.93 -17.42
C GLN A 186 15.44 21.72 -17.10
N VAL A 187 14.92 22.41 -16.08
CA VAL A 187 13.50 22.32 -15.71
C VAL A 187 12.62 22.78 -16.88
N ALA A 188 11.52 22.08 -17.10
CA ALA A 188 10.58 22.40 -18.18
C ALA A 188 10.06 23.85 -18.02
N HIS A 189 10.11 24.61 -19.09
CA HIS A 189 9.67 26.02 -19.15
C HIS A 189 8.82 26.24 -20.41
N GLY A 190 8.15 27.38 -20.49
CA GLY A 190 7.41 27.81 -21.66
C GLY A 190 6.13 27.01 -21.92
N TRP A 191 5.53 27.27 -23.08
CA TRP A 191 4.41 26.49 -23.62
C TRP A 191 4.92 25.55 -24.71
N SER A 192 4.70 24.24 -24.56
CA SER A 192 5.13 23.24 -25.54
C SER A 192 3.95 22.53 -26.19
N THR A 193 3.96 22.46 -27.52
CA THR A 193 2.98 21.73 -28.32
C THR A 193 3.11 20.21 -28.16
N GLU A 194 4.33 19.70 -28.00
CA GLU A 194 4.58 18.27 -27.74
C GLU A 194 3.98 17.83 -26.40
N ARG A 195 4.24 18.58 -25.32
CA ARG A 195 3.67 18.30 -24.01
C ARG A 195 2.15 18.44 -24.00
N LEU A 196 1.62 19.40 -24.74
CA LEU A 196 0.19 19.56 -24.95
C LEU A 196 -0.41 18.32 -25.64
N ALA A 197 0.22 17.82 -26.70
CA ALA A 197 -0.22 16.62 -27.42
C ALA A 197 -0.20 15.38 -26.52
N VAL A 198 0.84 15.20 -25.70
CA VAL A 198 0.91 14.11 -24.71
C VAL A 198 -0.19 14.26 -23.65
N ALA A 199 -0.39 15.46 -23.12
CA ALA A 199 -1.44 15.72 -22.13
C ALA A 199 -2.84 15.44 -22.67
N LEU A 200 -3.12 15.83 -23.92
CA LEU A 200 -4.37 15.50 -24.62
C LEU A 200 -4.50 14.00 -24.88
N GLY A 201 -3.44 13.37 -25.38
CA GLY A 201 -3.38 11.93 -25.66
C GLY A 201 -3.57 11.06 -24.42
N LEU A 202 -3.30 11.58 -23.22
CA LEU A 202 -3.62 10.93 -21.95
C LEU A 202 -5.01 11.31 -21.42
N ALA A 203 -5.35 12.60 -21.41
CA ALA A 203 -6.56 13.09 -20.78
C ALA A 203 -7.84 12.62 -21.52
N VAL A 204 -7.84 12.68 -22.84
CA VAL A 204 -9.01 12.33 -23.67
C VAL A 204 -9.41 10.86 -23.50
N PRO A 205 -8.53 9.85 -23.66
CA PRO A 205 -8.93 8.47 -23.47
C PRO A 205 -9.25 8.14 -22.01
N VAL A 206 -8.56 8.73 -21.03
CA VAL A 206 -8.88 8.51 -19.61
C VAL A 206 -10.29 9.00 -19.31
N ILE A 207 -10.62 10.24 -19.65
CA ILE A 207 -11.95 10.81 -19.41
C ILE A 207 -13.01 10.06 -20.24
N GLY A 208 -12.75 9.85 -21.52
CA GLY A 208 -13.69 9.22 -22.45
C GLY A 208 -14.01 7.77 -22.10
N LEU A 209 -12.98 6.92 -21.93
CA LEU A 209 -13.18 5.50 -21.61
C LEU A 209 -13.79 5.32 -20.21
N SER A 210 -13.41 6.17 -19.24
CA SER A 210 -14.05 6.14 -17.92
C SER A 210 -15.51 6.58 -18.00
N ALA A 211 -15.83 7.70 -18.66
CA ALA A 211 -17.20 8.16 -18.80
C ALA A 211 -18.08 7.12 -19.51
N ILE A 212 -17.59 6.52 -20.61
CA ILE A 212 -18.31 5.47 -21.35
C ILE A 212 -18.52 4.24 -20.46
N LYS A 213 -17.47 3.72 -19.81
CA LYS A 213 -17.57 2.52 -18.96
C LYS A 213 -18.57 2.68 -17.82
N PHE A 214 -18.61 3.85 -17.19
CA PHE A 214 -19.52 4.10 -16.06
C PHE A 214 -20.93 4.50 -16.50
N ALA A 215 -21.09 5.16 -17.65
CA ALA A 215 -22.40 5.44 -18.20
C ALA A 215 -23.05 4.17 -18.77
N GLN A 216 -22.30 3.41 -19.58
CA GLN A 216 -22.77 2.22 -20.26
C GLN A 216 -21.78 1.07 -20.03
N PRO A 217 -21.92 0.34 -18.91
CA PRO A 217 -21.04 -0.79 -18.58
C PRO A 217 -20.98 -1.85 -19.68
N ASP A 218 -22.02 -1.94 -20.52
CA ASP A 218 -22.14 -2.93 -21.57
C ASP A 218 -21.77 -2.49 -22.98
N ALA A 219 -21.46 -1.21 -23.19
CA ALA A 219 -21.19 -0.69 -24.53
C ALA A 219 -19.94 -1.32 -25.19
N ILE A 220 -18.92 -1.65 -24.40
CA ILE A 220 -17.64 -2.19 -24.91
C ILE A 220 -17.26 -3.42 -24.08
N GLU A 221 -17.43 -4.61 -24.65
CA GLU A 221 -17.10 -5.89 -24.00
C GLU A 221 -15.63 -5.97 -23.55
N LEU A 222 -14.72 -5.37 -24.34
CA LEU A 222 -13.29 -5.29 -24.05
C LEU A 222 -12.96 -4.45 -22.78
N LEU A 223 -13.86 -3.55 -22.36
CA LEU A 223 -13.68 -2.76 -21.13
C LEU A 223 -14.30 -3.42 -19.88
N LYS A 224 -15.12 -4.47 -20.07
CA LYS A 224 -15.75 -5.22 -18.97
C LYS A 224 -14.74 -6.05 -18.21
N THR A 225 -13.98 -6.86 -18.94
CA THR A 225 -13.00 -7.77 -18.37
C THR A 225 -11.67 -7.59 -19.07
N PHE A 226 -10.59 -7.66 -18.29
CA PHE A 226 -9.26 -7.68 -18.88
C PHE A 226 -9.12 -8.97 -19.71
N PRO A 227 -8.65 -8.89 -20.98
CA PRO A 227 -8.52 -10.05 -21.85
C PRO A 227 -7.47 -11.00 -21.26
N THR A 228 -7.94 -11.99 -20.50
CA THR A 228 -7.08 -12.99 -19.86
C THR A 228 -7.21 -14.32 -20.59
N ASN A 229 -6.09 -14.92 -20.94
CA ASN A 229 -6.07 -16.29 -21.45
C ASN A 229 -6.01 -17.25 -20.26
N ARG A 230 -7.10 -18.00 -20.04
CA ARG A 230 -7.19 -18.95 -18.91
C ARG A 230 -6.08 -19.99 -18.94
N ASN A 231 -5.64 -20.41 -20.13
CA ASN A 231 -4.64 -21.46 -20.28
C ASN A 231 -3.28 -21.01 -19.73
N TRP A 232 -2.85 -19.78 -20.04
CA TRP A 232 -1.58 -19.25 -19.49
C TRP A 232 -1.58 -19.21 -17.97
N ARG A 233 -2.71 -18.89 -17.35
CA ARG A 233 -2.83 -18.90 -15.88
C ARG A 233 -2.72 -20.32 -15.31
N LEU A 234 -3.31 -21.31 -15.98
CA LEU A 234 -3.25 -22.71 -15.55
C LEU A 234 -1.85 -23.27 -15.76
N ASP A 235 -1.24 -23.06 -16.93
CA ASP A 235 0.10 -23.55 -17.27
C ASP A 235 1.17 -23.01 -16.32
N VAL A 236 1.08 -21.71 -15.98
CA VAL A 236 1.98 -21.10 -14.99
C VAL A 236 1.72 -21.67 -13.59
N GLY A 237 0.46 -21.88 -13.22
CA GLY A 237 0.09 -22.47 -11.93
C GLY A 237 0.64 -23.89 -11.78
N ASP A 238 0.44 -24.73 -12.80
CA ASP A 238 0.91 -26.11 -12.84
C ASP A 238 2.44 -26.17 -12.85
N GLY A 239 3.10 -25.28 -13.60
CA GLY A 239 4.56 -25.16 -13.61
C GLY A 239 5.14 -24.78 -12.24
N VAL A 240 4.51 -23.84 -11.54
CA VAL A 240 4.91 -23.47 -10.17
C VAL A 240 4.68 -24.66 -9.22
N GLN A 241 3.52 -25.30 -9.29
CA GLN A 241 3.21 -26.45 -8.43
C GLN A 241 4.22 -27.60 -8.64
N ALA A 242 4.53 -27.94 -9.88
CA ALA A 242 5.53 -28.96 -10.20
C ALA A 242 6.93 -28.61 -9.67
N ALA A 243 7.33 -27.33 -9.75
CA ALA A 243 8.60 -26.87 -9.19
C ALA A 243 8.63 -26.98 -7.66
N PHE A 244 7.52 -26.66 -6.98
CA PHE A 244 7.38 -26.83 -5.52
C PHE A 244 7.50 -28.30 -5.11
N ASP A 245 6.76 -29.18 -5.78
CA ASP A 245 6.74 -30.62 -5.47
C ASP A 245 8.09 -31.29 -5.74
N TRP A 246 8.77 -30.89 -6.83
CA TRP A 246 10.13 -31.32 -7.12
C TRP A 246 11.10 -30.86 -6.03
N THR A 247 11.04 -29.58 -5.63
CA THR A 247 11.92 -29.01 -4.59
C THR A 247 11.72 -29.70 -3.25
N LYS A 248 10.47 -29.98 -2.89
CA LYS A 248 10.13 -30.69 -1.64
C LYS A 248 10.65 -32.12 -1.64
N THR A 249 10.55 -32.81 -2.77
CA THR A 249 10.97 -34.21 -2.89
C THR A 249 12.50 -34.33 -2.94
N ALA A 250 13.17 -33.49 -3.73
CA ALA A 250 14.63 -33.47 -3.84
C ALA A 250 15.30 -32.97 -2.54
N GLY A 251 14.70 -31.99 -1.87
CA GLY A 251 15.21 -31.39 -0.64
C GLY A 251 14.74 -32.05 0.66
N ARG A 252 14.00 -33.16 0.59
CA ARG A 252 13.30 -33.77 1.74
C ARG A 252 14.21 -33.95 2.96
N GLY A 253 15.37 -34.58 2.77
CA GLY A 253 16.32 -34.81 3.87
C GLY A 253 16.84 -33.52 4.52
N PHE A 254 17.02 -32.44 3.73
CA PHE A 254 17.42 -31.13 4.25
C PHE A 254 16.30 -30.49 5.08
N PHE A 255 15.07 -30.48 4.57
CA PHE A 255 13.92 -29.89 5.27
C PHE A 255 13.56 -30.67 6.54
N ASP A 256 13.63 -32.00 6.49
CA ASP A 256 13.42 -32.87 7.65
C ASP A 256 14.50 -32.62 8.71
N GLY A 257 15.77 -32.50 8.30
CA GLY A 257 16.88 -32.17 9.19
C GLY A 257 16.75 -30.78 9.83
N LEU A 258 16.34 -29.76 9.05
CA LEU A 258 16.07 -28.42 9.55
C LEU A 258 14.91 -28.44 10.56
N THR A 259 13.84 -29.15 10.24
CA THR A 259 12.67 -29.31 11.11
C THR A 259 13.05 -30.00 12.41
N LEU A 260 13.85 -31.06 12.35
CA LEU A 260 14.35 -31.76 13.53
C LEU A 260 15.21 -30.83 14.39
N GLY A 261 16.16 -30.10 13.80
CA GLY A 261 17.00 -29.15 14.53
C GLY A 261 16.20 -28.06 15.24
N MET A 262 15.20 -27.49 14.57
CA MET A 262 14.31 -26.49 15.17
C MET A 262 13.42 -27.08 16.27
N ARG A 263 12.89 -28.30 16.08
CA ARG A 263 12.13 -29.01 17.12
C ARG A 263 12.99 -29.26 18.33
N THR A 264 14.17 -29.85 18.16
CA THR A 264 15.09 -30.12 19.26
C THR A 264 15.45 -28.85 20.02
N LEU A 265 15.81 -27.75 19.34
CA LEU A 265 16.08 -26.48 20.01
C LEU A 265 14.87 -25.96 20.78
N LEU A 266 13.69 -26.03 20.19
CA LEU A 266 12.45 -25.60 20.83
C LEU A 266 12.13 -26.45 22.06
N ASP A 267 12.21 -27.78 21.93
CA ASP A 267 11.95 -28.73 23.02
C ASP A 267 12.91 -28.49 24.18
N TRP A 268 14.19 -28.19 23.93
CA TRP A 268 15.14 -27.80 24.98
C TRP A 268 14.71 -26.54 25.73
N ILE A 269 14.20 -25.53 25.02
CA ILE A 269 13.75 -24.28 25.65
C ILE A 269 12.42 -24.51 26.39
N GLU A 270 11.53 -25.33 25.86
CA GLU A 270 10.27 -25.70 26.51
C GLU A 270 10.51 -26.50 27.79
N VAL A 271 11.47 -27.43 27.80
CA VAL A 271 11.85 -28.13 29.04
C VAL A 271 12.30 -27.13 30.11
N LEU A 272 13.07 -26.11 29.73
CA LEU A 272 13.57 -25.08 30.65
C LEU A 272 12.48 -24.10 31.15
N LEU A 273 11.48 -23.77 30.33
CA LEU A 273 10.49 -22.72 30.64
C LEU A 273 9.11 -23.25 31.02
N VAL A 274 8.72 -24.40 30.49
CA VAL A 274 7.37 -24.99 30.61
C VAL A 274 7.41 -26.16 31.58
N ASP A 275 8.28 -27.15 31.34
CA ASP A 275 8.31 -28.38 32.16
C ASP A 275 8.98 -28.15 33.52
N THR A 276 9.84 -27.14 33.61
CA THR A 276 10.45 -26.72 34.88
C THR A 276 9.37 -26.10 35.79
N PRO A 277 9.32 -26.44 37.10
CA PRO A 277 8.31 -25.91 38.01
C PRO A 277 8.20 -24.39 37.96
N TRP A 278 6.96 -23.89 37.80
CA TRP A 278 6.69 -22.46 37.59
C TRP A 278 7.32 -21.52 38.64
N PRO A 279 7.47 -21.86 39.95
CA PRO A 279 8.10 -20.94 40.90
C PRO A 279 9.58 -20.71 40.57
N VAL A 280 10.27 -21.72 40.04
CA VAL A 280 11.68 -21.62 39.64
C VAL A 280 11.80 -20.68 38.45
N VAL A 281 11.01 -20.90 37.41
CA VAL A 281 11.01 -20.06 36.19
C VAL A 281 10.62 -18.62 36.53
N ALA A 282 9.56 -18.42 37.33
CA ALA A 282 9.13 -17.09 37.76
C ALA A 282 10.25 -16.35 38.51
N THR A 283 10.90 -17.03 39.46
CA THR A 283 11.99 -16.44 40.25
C THR A 283 13.16 -16.05 39.37
N VAL A 284 13.58 -16.93 38.45
CA VAL A 284 14.67 -16.64 37.51
C VAL A 284 14.32 -15.46 36.60
N VAL A 285 13.13 -15.41 36.03
CA VAL A 285 12.72 -14.30 35.15
C VAL A 285 12.65 -12.97 35.91
N ILE A 286 12.09 -12.96 37.13
CA ILE A 286 12.04 -11.77 37.99
C ILE A 286 13.46 -11.32 38.38
N MET A 287 14.35 -12.27 38.69
CA MET A 287 15.76 -11.98 39.00
C MET A 287 16.49 -11.39 37.79
N LEU A 288 16.31 -11.94 36.59
CA LEU A 288 16.90 -11.41 35.36
C LEU A 288 16.37 -10.00 35.05
N ALA A 289 15.08 -9.75 35.26
CA ALA A 289 14.49 -8.43 35.13
C ALA A 289 15.08 -7.42 36.13
N TYR A 290 15.29 -7.86 37.37
CA TYR A 290 15.94 -7.06 38.41
C TYR A 290 17.38 -6.68 38.03
N LEU A 291 18.18 -7.64 37.58
CA LEU A 291 19.58 -7.43 37.21
C LEU A 291 19.73 -6.56 35.95
N SER A 292 18.78 -6.64 35.02
CA SER A 292 18.86 -5.93 33.74
C SER A 292 18.37 -4.48 33.80
N ALA A 293 17.32 -4.21 34.59
CA ALA A 293 16.64 -2.91 34.57
C ALA A 293 16.17 -2.41 35.96
N GLY A 294 16.58 -3.08 37.05
CA GLY A 294 16.34 -2.67 38.42
C GLY A 294 14.98 -3.08 39.01
N ALA A 295 14.75 -2.65 40.26
CA ALA A 295 13.62 -3.10 41.09
C ALA A 295 12.24 -2.82 40.49
N ARG A 296 12.05 -1.67 39.84
CA ARG A 296 10.74 -1.28 39.26
C ARG A 296 10.29 -2.26 38.17
N VAL A 297 11.22 -2.67 37.30
CA VAL A 297 10.94 -3.62 36.21
C VAL A 297 10.72 -5.02 36.75
N ALA A 298 11.45 -5.43 37.80
CA ALA A 298 11.25 -6.71 38.46
C ALA A 298 9.85 -6.84 39.08
N ILE A 299 9.37 -5.81 39.80
CA ILE A 299 8.03 -5.80 40.40
C ILE A 299 6.96 -5.87 39.31
N PHE A 300 7.10 -5.08 38.24
CA PHE A 300 6.18 -5.11 37.11
C PHE A 300 6.14 -6.48 36.43
N THR A 301 7.31 -7.08 36.19
CA THR A 301 7.43 -8.43 35.60
C THR A 301 6.79 -9.48 36.49
N GLY A 302 7.02 -9.42 37.81
CA GLY A 302 6.39 -10.31 38.78
C GLY A 302 4.87 -10.19 38.79
N ALA A 303 4.34 -8.97 38.73
CA ALA A 303 2.89 -8.74 38.63
C ALA A 303 2.30 -9.28 37.31
N ALA A 304 2.99 -9.10 36.18
CA ALA A 304 2.57 -9.63 34.89
C ALA A 304 2.58 -11.17 34.86
N LEU A 305 3.62 -11.80 35.41
CA LEU A 305 3.71 -13.26 35.54
C LEU A 305 2.63 -13.80 36.48
N ALA A 306 2.37 -13.13 37.60
CA ALA A 306 1.31 -13.50 38.53
C ALA A 306 -0.06 -13.42 37.83
N TYR A 307 -0.32 -12.36 37.05
CA TYR A 307 -1.54 -12.22 36.26
C TYR A 307 -1.74 -13.39 35.28
N LEU A 308 -0.70 -13.76 34.52
CA LEU A 308 -0.76 -14.89 33.59
C LEU A 308 -1.01 -16.22 34.30
N GLY A 309 -0.37 -16.42 35.47
CA GLY A 309 -0.57 -17.59 36.31
C GLY A 309 -2.00 -17.69 36.87
N LEU A 310 -2.53 -16.58 37.41
CA LEU A 310 -3.87 -16.53 38.01
C LEU A 310 -4.99 -16.82 36.99
N LEU A 311 -4.79 -16.44 35.73
CA LEU A 311 -5.75 -16.71 34.65
C LEU A 311 -5.56 -18.07 33.96
N GLY A 312 -4.61 -18.89 34.41
CA GLY A 312 -4.35 -20.20 33.81
C GLY A 312 -3.67 -20.15 32.43
N PHE A 313 -3.04 -19.03 32.07
CA PHE A 313 -2.34 -18.87 30.79
C PHE A 313 -0.82 -19.12 30.89
N TRP A 314 -0.32 -19.61 32.02
CA TRP A 314 1.11 -19.83 32.27
C TRP A 314 1.79 -20.66 31.18
N GLU A 315 1.30 -21.88 30.93
CA GLU A 315 1.92 -22.79 29.95
C GLU A 315 1.90 -22.21 28.53
N LYS A 316 0.78 -21.58 28.14
CA LYS A 316 0.66 -20.94 26.81
C LYS A 316 1.62 -19.75 26.68
N ALA A 317 1.77 -18.96 27.73
CA ALA A 317 2.70 -17.84 27.76
C ALA A 317 4.16 -18.33 27.66
N MET A 318 4.56 -19.32 28.46
CA MET A 318 5.91 -19.88 28.42
C MET A 318 6.21 -20.58 27.09
N THR A 319 5.24 -21.28 26.50
CA THR A 319 5.36 -21.84 25.14
C THR A 319 5.60 -20.73 24.10
N THR A 320 4.91 -19.59 24.23
CA THR A 320 5.10 -18.45 23.33
C THR A 320 6.49 -17.84 23.49
N VAL A 321 6.96 -17.67 24.73
CA VAL A 321 8.33 -17.21 25.03
C VAL A 321 9.36 -18.18 24.47
N ALA A 322 9.14 -19.49 24.61
CA ALA A 322 10.03 -20.51 24.07
C ALA A 322 10.11 -20.44 22.54
N LEU A 323 8.96 -20.32 21.86
CA LEU A 323 8.89 -20.20 20.40
C LEU A 323 9.58 -18.92 19.89
N LEU A 324 9.28 -17.78 20.50
CA LEU A 324 9.91 -16.50 20.15
C LEU A 324 11.41 -16.52 20.45
N GLY A 325 11.81 -17.12 21.58
CA GLY A 325 13.21 -17.29 21.98
C GLY A 325 13.98 -18.16 21.00
N ALA A 326 13.43 -19.32 20.60
CA ALA A 326 14.02 -20.19 19.59
C ALA A 326 14.20 -19.44 18.26
N ALA A 327 13.15 -18.76 17.79
CA ALA A 327 13.20 -17.98 16.55
C ALA A 327 14.23 -16.85 16.63
N ALA A 328 14.32 -16.14 17.76
CA ALA A 328 15.30 -15.08 17.97
C ALA A 328 16.73 -15.63 17.99
N LEU A 329 16.99 -16.75 18.68
CA LEU A 329 18.30 -17.39 18.73
C LEU A 329 18.75 -17.83 17.33
N ILE A 330 17.87 -18.46 16.55
CA ILE A 330 18.17 -18.85 15.17
C ILE A 330 18.42 -17.61 14.30
N SER A 331 17.56 -16.59 14.41
CA SER A 331 17.70 -15.33 13.65
C SER A 331 19.01 -14.61 13.95
N ILE A 332 19.45 -14.58 15.21
CA ILE A 332 20.72 -14.00 15.63
C ILE A 332 21.89 -14.84 15.11
N THR A 333 21.82 -16.16 15.31
CA THR A 333 22.89 -17.11 14.94
C THR A 333 23.14 -17.11 13.43
N LEU A 334 22.10 -17.00 12.61
CA LEU A 334 22.22 -16.96 11.15
C LEU A 334 22.35 -15.53 10.61
N GLY A 335 21.63 -14.58 11.20
CA GLY A 335 21.55 -13.20 10.73
C GLY A 335 22.81 -12.39 10.99
N ILE A 336 23.49 -12.57 12.13
CA ILE A 336 24.75 -11.85 12.41
C ILE A 336 25.86 -12.25 11.42
N PRO A 337 26.18 -13.54 11.19
CA PRO A 337 27.17 -13.93 10.20
C PRO A 337 26.84 -13.44 8.78
N LEU A 338 25.56 -13.53 8.38
CA LEU A 338 25.11 -13.03 7.09
C LEU A 338 25.25 -11.50 6.99
N GLY A 339 24.94 -10.78 8.07
CA GLY A 339 25.14 -9.34 8.19
C GLY A 339 26.62 -8.94 8.10
N ILE A 340 27.51 -9.65 8.81
CA ILE A 340 28.97 -9.43 8.73
C ILE A 340 29.46 -9.65 7.29
N TYR A 341 28.99 -10.71 6.63
CA TYR A 341 29.34 -10.99 5.23
C TYR A 341 28.86 -9.88 4.28
N CYS A 342 27.62 -9.41 4.45
CA CYS A 342 27.06 -8.32 3.65
C CYS A 342 27.77 -6.98 3.89
N ALA A 343 28.16 -6.68 5.13
CA ALA A 343 28.86 -5.45 5.48
C ALA A 343 30.19 -5.30 4.72
N ARG A 344 30.90 -6.41 4.50
CA ARG A 344 32.18 -6.44 3.81
C ARG A 344 32.06 -6.46 2.28
N ARG A 345 30.88 -6.78 1.73
CA ARG A 345 30.66 -6.95 0.28
C ARG A 345 29.42 -6.16 -0.15
N PRO A 346 29.58 -4.90 -0.60
CA PRO A 346 28.47 -4.05 -1.04
C PRO A 346 27.60 -4.70 -2.12
N ARG A 347 28.22 -5.45 -3.05
CA ARG A 347 27.50 -6.21 -4.09
C ARG A 347 26.63 -7.33 -3.53
N ALA A 348 27.09 -8.03 -2.49
CA ALA A 348 26.29 -9.06 -1.83
C ALA A 348 25.10 -8.42 -1.09
N PHE A 349 25.33 -7.29 -0.41
CA PHE A 349 24.25 -6.57 0.25
C PHE A 349 23.21 -6.03 -0.74
N ALA A 350 23.61 -5.59 -1.93
CA ALA A 350 22.68 -5.15 -2.97
C ALA A 350 21.71 -6.26 -3.43
N ILE A 351 22.14 -7.52 -3.40
CA ILE A 351 21.28 -8.69 -3.73
C ILE A 351 20.42 -9.10 -2.54
N VAL A 352 20.99 -9.09 -1.32
CA VAL A 352 20.26 -9.50 -0.11
C VAL A 352 19.20 -8.47 0.29
N ARG A 353 19.46 -7.18 0.09
CA ARG A 353 18.56 -6.07 0.45
C ARG A 353 17.10 -6.24 -0.03
N PRO A 354 16.82 -6.48 -1.34
CA PRO A 354 15.46 -6.68 -1.81
C PRO A 354 14.79 -7.93 -1.22
N ILE A 355 15.55 -8.99 -0.90
CA ILE A 355 15.01 -10.18 -0.21
C ILE A 355 14.55 -9.79 1.20
N LEU A 356 15.35 -9.01 1.92
CA LEU A 356 14.98 -8.49 3.24
C LEU A 356 13.76 -7.56 3.17
N ASP A 357 13.66 -6.72 2.14
CA ASP A 357 12.49 -5.87 1.90
C ASP A 357 11.23 -6.72 1.67
N PHE A 358 11.35 -7.75 0.84
CA PHE A 358 10.26 -8.69 0.54
C PHE A 358 9.79 -9.45 1.79
N MET A 359 10.72 -9.95 2.60
CA MET A 359 10.40 -10.63 3.87
C MET A 359 9.63 -9.74 4.85
N GLN A 360 9.78 -8.41 4.76
CA GLN A 360 9.08 -7.45 5.62
C GLN A 360 7.78 -6.92 5.01
N SER A 361 7.68 -6.84 3.68
CA SER A 361 6.49 -6.30 3.00
C SER A 361 5.41 -7.35 2.75
N MET A 362 5.77 -8.65 2.72
CA MET A 362 4.80 -9.71 2.46
C MET A 362 3.92 -10.01 3.68
N PRO A 363 2.59 -10.15 3.50
CA PRO A 363 1.70 -10.59 4.56
C PRO A 363 2.06 -11.98 5.08
N SER A 364 1.78 -12.23 6.36
CA SER A 364 2.22 -13.45 7.04
C SER A 364 1.67 -14.74 6.47
N PHE A 365 0.41 -14.73 6.04
CA PHE A 365 -0.23 -15.89 5.46
C PHE A 365 0.43 -16.35 4.15
N VAL A 366 1.05 -15.44 3.38
CA VAL A 366 1.65 -15.76 2.08
C VAL A 366 2.85 -16.69 2.26
N TYR A 367 3.72 -16.42 3.23
CA TYR A 367 4.86 -17.29 3.52
C TYR A 367 4.48 -18.50 4.40
N LEU A 368 3.36 -18.48 5.10
CA LEU A 368 2.93 -19.63 5.91
C LEU A 368 2.61 -20.85 5.04
N ILE A 369 2.00 -20.66 3.86
CA ILE A 369 1.68 -21.73 2.90
C ILE A 369 2.93 -22.55 2.53
N PRO A 370 3.99 -21.95 1.97
CA PRO A 370 5.20 -22.71 1.63
C PRO A 370 5.91 -23.24 2.89
N VAL A 371 5.95 -22.50 4.00
CA VAL A 371 6.58 -22.97 5.25
C VAL A 371 5.91 -24.25 5.74
N VAL A 372 4.58 -24.31 5.80
CA VAL A 372 3.86 -25.53 6.20
C VAL A 372 4.05 -26.64 5.18
N ALA A 373 4.14 -26.32 3.88
CA ALA A 373 4.39 -27.32 2.85
C ALA A 373 5.79 -27.97 2.98
N PHE A 374 6.83 -27.23 3.34
CA PHE A 374 8.21 -27.73 3.46
C PHE A 374 8.58 -28.25 4.86
N ILE A 375 8.20 -27.53 5.92
CA ILE A 375 8.56 -27.80 7.33
C ILE A 375 7.49 -28.66 8.02
N GLY A 376 6.28 -28.72 7.46
CA GLY A 376 5.11 -29.33 8.07
C GLY A 376 4.35 -28.37 8.99
N SER A 377 3.26 -28.86 9.58
CA SER A 377 2.46 -28.10 10.55
C SER A 377 3.05 -28.18 11.97
N GLY A 378 2.72 -27.19 12.80
CA GLY A 378 3.03 -27.20 14.25
C GLY A 378 4.01 -26.11 14.66
N LYS A 379 4.63 -26.28 15.83
CA LYS A 379 5.50 -25.27 16.44
C LYS A 379 6.71 -24.84 15.57
N PRO A 380 7.41 -25.76 14.85
CA PRO A 380 8.53 -25.36 13.99
C PRO A 380 8.15 -24.41 12.86
N ALA A 381 6.95 -24.55 12.28
CA ALA A 381 6.46 -23.61 11.28
C ALA A 381 6.28 -22.21 11.86
N GLY A 382 5.80 -22.11 13.11
CA GLY A 382 5.73 -20.85 13.86
C GLY A 382 7.12 -20.23 14.08
N VAL A 383 8.11 -21.04 14.46
CA VAL A 383 9.50 -20.59 14.62
C VAL A 383 10.04 -20.00 13.30
N VAL A 384 9.83 -20.69 12.17
CA VAL A 384 10.25 -20.20 10.85
C VAL A 384 9.53 -18.91 10.47
N ALA A 385 8.22 -18.82 10.68
CA ALA A 385 7.44 -17.62 10.41
C ALA A 385 7.98 -16.40 11.19
N THR A 386 8.21 -16.56 12.50
CA THR A 386 8.80 -15.52 13.35
C THR A 386 10.22 -15.19 12.91
N MET A 387 11.03 -16.18 12.56
CA MET A 387 12.41 -15.99 12.08
C MET A 387 12.45 -15.19 10.77
N ILE A 388 11.55 -15.46 9.82
CA ILE A 388 11.44 -14.69 8.56
C ILE A 388 11.20 -13.21 8.85
N PHE A 389 10.36 -12.90 9.84
CA PHE A 389 10.10 -11.51 10.21
C PHE A 389 11.23 -10.88 11.04
N GLY A 390 11.88 -11.67 11.91
CA GLY A 390 12.92 -11.23 12.83
C GLY A 390 14.33 -11.13 12.23
N SER A 391 14.64 -11.88 11.16
CA SER A 391 15.97 -11.90 10.55
C SER A 391 16.36 -10.58 9.85
N PRO A 392 15.48 -9.91 9.07
CA PRO A 392 15.81 -8.65 8.39
C PRO A 392 16.39 -7.54 9.28
N PRO A 393 15.79 -7.19 10.45
CA PRO A 393 16.38 -6.18 11.33
C PRO A 393 17.73 -6.61 11.90
N VAL A 394 17.91 -7.88 12.28
CA VAL A 394 19.20 -8.40 12.77
C VAL A 394 20.30 -8.22 11.72
N ILE A 395 20.03 -8.60 10.46
CA ILE A 395 20.99 -8.48 9.36
C ILE A 395 21.30 -7.00 9.09
N ARG A 396 20.27 -6.15 8.98
CA ARG A 396 20.44 -4.71 8.69
C ARG A 396 21.20 -3.99 9.78
N PHE A 397 20.84 -4.19 11.05
CA PHE A 397 21.55 -3.55 12.16
C PHE A 397 23.00 -4.03 12.25
N THR A 398 23.27 -5.29 11.94
CA THR A 398 24.66 -5.78 11.83
C THR A 398 25.41 -5.09 10.69
N VAL A 399 24.80 -4.95 9.51
CA VAL A 399 25.42 -4.24 8.37
C VAL A 399 25.71 -2.78 8.72
N LEU A 400 24.70 -2.06 9.20
CA LEU A 400 24.81 -0.64 9.54
C LEU A 400 25.81 -0.42 10.67
N GLY A 401 25.77 -1.24 11.72
CA GLY A 401 26.70 -1.15 12.85
C GLY A 401 28.16 -1.32 12.44
N LEU A 402 28.45 -2.19 11.45
CA LEU A 402 29.80 -2.36 10.91
C LEU A 402 30.20 -1.25 9.93
N GLN A 403 29.26 -0.67 9.19
CA GLN A 403 29.52 0.43 8.25
C GLN A 403 29.68 1.80 8.94
N GLN A 404 29.12 1.97 10.13
CA GLN A 404 29.21 3.20 10.92
C GLN A 404 30.54 3.37 11.67
N VAL A 405 31.43 2.37 11.65
CA VAL A 405 32.75 2.47 12.29
C VAL A 405 33.62 3.47 11.50
N PRO A 406 34.11 4.57 12.12
CA PRO A 406 34.90 5.58 11.42
C PRO A 406 36.14 4.97 10.76
N GLU A 407 36.36 5.28 9.48
CA GLU A 407 37.48 4.69 8.71
C GLU A 407 38.83 4.95 9.38
N ALA A 408 39.03 6.12 10.00
CA ALA A 408 40.24 6.47 10.73
C ALA A 408 40.60 5.48 11.86
N VAL A 409 39.60 4.93 12.58
CA VAL A 409 39.83 3.93 13.64
C VAL A 409 40.25 2.60 13.02
N ARG A 410 39.68 2.27 11.85
CA ARG A 410 39.96 1.04 11.11
C ARG A 410 41.35 1.07 10.48
N GLU A 411 41.73 2.22 9.89
CA GLU A 411 43.05 2.48 9.33
C GLU A 411 44.14 2.49 10.41
N ALA A 412 43.88 3.08 11.57
CA ALA A 412 44.80 3.02 12.71
C ALA A 412 45.05 1.58 13.17
N ALA A 413 44.01 0.77 13.34
CA ALA A 413 44.15 -0.63 13.74
C ALA A 413 44.92 -1.47 12.71
N LEU A 414 44.70 -1.23 11.41
CA LEU A 414 45.46 -1.87 10.33
C LEU A 414 46.93 -1.43 10.32
N ALA A 415 47.21 -0.15 10.58
CA ALA A 415 48.57 0.38 10.70
C ALA A 415 49.36 -0.24 11.87
N PHE A 416 48.67 -0.68 12.94
CA PHE A 416 49.26 -1.46 14.04
C PHE A 416 49.32 -2.97 13.79
N GLY A 417 49.07 -3.44 12.56
CA GLY A 417 49.21 -4.85 12.18
C GLY A 417 48.04 -5.74 12.58
N ALA A 418 46.85 -5.18 12.85
CA ALA A 418 45.68 -5.97 13.17
C ALA A 418 45.27 -6.91 12.01
N THR A 419 45.09 -8.20 12.31
CA THR A 419 44.51 -9.14 11.34
C THR A 419 43.01 -8.88 11.13
N PRO A 420 42.42 -9.24 9.98
CA PRO A 420 40.98 -9.03 9.71
C PRO A 420 40.01 -9.71 10.70
N ARG A 421 40.48 -10.72 11.44
CA ARG A 421 39.75 -11.35 12.54
C ARG A 421 39.88 -10.52 13.82
N TYR A 422 41.07 -10.00 14.13
CA TYR A 422 41.28 -9.09 15.26
C TYR A 422 40.46 -7.81 15.09
N LEU A 423 40.48 -7.21 13.90
CA LEU A 423 39.71 -6.01 13.57
C LEU A 423 38.21 -6.21 13.83
N LEU A 424 37.65 -7.35 13.37
CA LEU A 424 36.23 -7.67 13.58
C LEU A 424 35.86 -7.81 15.06
N TRP A 425 36.61 -8.62 15.81
CA TRP A 425 36.25 -8.99 17.18
C TRP A 425 36.66 -7.95 18.22
N LYS A 426 37.70 -7.15 17.95
CA LYS A 426 38.28 -6.19 18.91
C LYS A 426 38.04 -4.73 18.57
N VAL A 427 37.68 -4.39 17.32
CA VAL A 427 37.46 -3.00 16.90
C VAL A 427 36.03 -2.80 16.40
N ASP A 428 35.58 -3.60 15.44
CA ASP A 428 34.29 -3.38 14.77
C ASP A 428 33.08 -3.80 15.64
N LEU A 429 33.17 -4.94 16.36
CA LEU A 429 32.09 -5.41 17.25
C LEU A 429 32.01 -4.66 18.59
N PRO A 430 33.12 -4.32 19.28
CA PRO A 430 33.05 -3.61 20.57
C PRO A 430 32.63 -2.15 20.45
N SER A 431 32.94 -1.47 19.34
CA SER A 431 32.55 -0.08 19.11
C SER A 431 31.03 0.12 19.05
N GLN A 432 30.29 -0.90 18.58
CA GLN A 432 28.82 -0.94 18.54
C GLN A 432 28.17 -0.95 19.93
N ARG A 433 28.89 -1.36 20.97
CA ARG A 433 28.34 -1.53 22.33
C ARG A 433 28.21 -0.22 23.11
N ARG A 434 28.79 0.88 22.62
CA ARG A 434 28.63 2.22 23.19
C ARG A 434 27.75 3.07 22.26
N PRO A 435 26.46 3.24 22.55
CA PRO A 435 25.67 4.22 21.84
C PRO A 435 26.21 5.60 22.26
N SER A 436 26.82 6.33 21.32
CA SER A 436 27.07 7.76 21.48
C SER A 436 25.75 8.49 21.33
N TRP A 437 24.91 8.43 22.36
CA TRP A 437 23.82 9.41 22.51
C TRP A 437 24.46 10.75 22.85
N PRO A 438 24.24 11.81 22.06
CA PRO A 438 24.47 13.16 22.57
C PRO A 438 23.44 13.39 23.68
N GLY A 439 23.93 13.75 24.87
CA GLY A 439 23.10 14.14 26.01
C GLY A 439 22.36 15.44 25.76
#